data_AF-A0A7V4H328-F1
#
_entry.id   AF-A0A7V4H328-F1
#
_cell.length_a   1.000
_cell.length_b   1.000
_cell.length_c   1.000
_cell.angle_alpha   90.00
_cell.angle_beta   90.00
_cell.angle_gamma   90.00
#
_symmetry.space_group_name_H-M   'P 1'
#
loop_
_entity.id
_entity.type
_entity.pdbx_description
1 polymer ?
#
loop_
_entity_poly.entity_id
_entity_poly.type
_entity_poly.pdbx_seq_one_letter_code
_entity_poly.pdbx_strand_id
1 'polypeptide(L)'
;MRRVVSCHWGLVLGALVCQGAEPARLRFEGFDAAGRPRLGQANASNVVARLEGSVDLVQWTELARLHGPFAGFPDLTATGASARFYRTRLSARTTTDDWKNHAVFPADPLLSPEPGWDRFEPRWLKFTLVLAEPGRVYFQDSTKYLFHYDFAVARLASFQGLGRAAFDAITQRRTNQQAVLGAVLFAPGELREIGLQFAGLDPYPPEQVAAWFEQVTAVIEAPPGTRVFYFPTYEQQAVAEANREFFAQRGIALGSTARWLADDECYSPGWALGRLAWVPPGELSAAYADGRLRPDDLLLLEAVPAEIPPVAGVLTLAPATPNSHVAILARSFGVPFARVAAEAAQAELKTWAGQEVALRVEQDAWGCRVKIVNVQGQLTPAQ
;
A
#
# COMPACT_ATOMS: atom_id res chain seq x y z
N MET A 1 79.20 9.72 0.40
CA MET A 1 79.67 8.89 -0.73
C MET A 1 78.98 7.53 -0.66
N ARG A 2 78.34 7.11 -1.77
CA ARG A 2 77.80 5.77 -2.13
C ARG A 2 76.63 5.23 -1.25
N ARG A 3 75.39 5.21 -1.78
CA ARG A 3 74.70 4.13 -2.57
C ARG A 3 74.43 2.90 -1.69
N VAL A 4 73.23 2.31 -1.59
CA VAL A 4 72.38 1.72 -2.65
C VAL A 4 70.95 1.53 -2.13
N VAL A 5 69.98 1.66 -3.04
CA VAL A 5 68.56 1.29 -2.92
C VAL A 5 68.39 -0.23 -3.07
N SER A 6 67.56 -0.86 -2.24
CA SER A 6 66.90 -2.11 -2.61
C SER A 6 65.52 -2.20 -1.97
N CYS A 7 64.50 -2.00 -2.81
CA CYS A 7 63.12 -2.42 -2.60
C CYS A 7 63.07 -3.93 -2.31
N HIS A 8 62.29 -4.35 -1.32
CA HIS A 8 61.67 -5.67 -1.30
C HIS A 8 60.17 -5.48 -1.12
N TRP A 9 59.45 -5.74 -2.20
CA TRP A 9 58.00 -5.91 -2.22
C TRP A 9 57.67 -7.24 -1.56
N GLY A 10 57.25 -7.20 -0.30
CA GLY A 10 56.60 -8.32 0.37
C GLY A 10 55.09 -8.19 0.22
N LEU A 11 54.53 -8.75 -0.85
CA LEU A 11 53.10 -8.98 -1.01
C LEU A 11 52.67 -10.02 0.03
N VAL A 12 52.22 -9.56 1.21
CA VAL A 12 51.42 -10.39 2.10
C VAL A 12 50.01 -10.36 1.53
N LEU A 13 49.67 -11.36 0.71
CA LEU A 13 48.28 -11.74 0.49
C LEU A 13 47.73 -12.25 1.83
N GLY A 14 47.35 -11.31 2.69
CA GLY A 14 46.46 -11.59 3.79
C GLY A 14 45.11 -11.93 3.18
N ALA A 15 44.83 -13.22 3.02
CA ALA A 15 43.47 -13.68 2.88
C ALA A 15 42.72 -13.16 4.12
N LEU A 16 41.93 -12.08 3.95
CA LEU A 16 40.83 -11.81 4.85
C LEU A 16 39.87 -12.99 4.67
N VAL A 17 40.11 -14.04 5.44
CA VAL A 17 39.05 -14.95 5.84
C VAL A 17 38.15 -14.08 6.72
N CYS A 18 37.16 -13.44 6.11
CA CYS A 18 35.96 -13.07 6.83
C CYS A 18 35.46 -14.37 7.47
N GLN A 19 35.74 -14.55 8.76
CA GLN A 19 35.04 -15.52 9.58
C GLN A 19 33.56 -15.12 9.47
N GLY A 20 32.85 -15.75 8.54
CA GLY A 20 31.42 -15.58 8.42
C GLY A 20 30.84 -16.02 9.76
N ALA A 21 30.21 -15.08 10.47
CA ALA A 21 29.41 -15.43 11.63
C ALA A 21 28.50 -16.61 11.23
N GLU A 22 28.40 -17.63 12.10
CA GLU A 22 27.51 -18.75 11.81
C GLU A 22 26.12 -18.21 11.46
N PRO A 23 25.49 -18.75 10.40
CA PRO A 23 24.16 -18.31 10.02
C PRO A 23 23.22 -18.51 11.20
N ALA A 24 22.47 -17.46 11.54
CA ALA A 24 21.56 -17.50 12.67
C ALA A 24 20.65 -18.73 12.58
N ARG A 25 20.52 -19.49 13.67
CA ARG A 25 19.70 -20.71 13.66
C ARG A 25 18.22 -20.36 13.50
N LEU A 26 17.51 -21.09 12.64
CA LEU A 26 16.05 -21.04 12.57
C LEU A 26 15.46 -21.57 13.88
N ARG A 27 14.53 -20.83 14.48
CA ARG A 27 13.91 -21.15 15.77
C ARG A 27 12.42 -21.37 15.59
N PHE A 28 11.90 -22.32 16.36
CA PHE A 28 10.47 -22.46 16.62
C PHE A 28 10.08 -21.57 17.80
N GLU A 29 9.07 -20.72 17.62
CA GLU A 29 8.66 -19.68 18.56
C GLU A 29 7.23 -19.92 19.09
N GLY A 30 6.83 -21.19 19.12
CA GLY A 30 5.53 -21.65 19.57
C GLY A 30 4.46 -21.60 18.47
N PHE A 31 3.21 -21.58 18.89
CA PHE A 31 2.05 -21.50 18.00
C PHE A 31 1.35 -20.15 18.15
N ASP A 32 0.73 -19.67 17.07
CA ASP A 32 -0.19 -18.54 17.14
C ASP A 32 -1.58 -18.93 17.67
N ALA A 33 -2.49 -17.95 17.75
CA ALA A 33 -3.85 -18.17 18.25
C ALA A 33 -4.67 -19.16 17.38
N ALA A 34 -4.29 -19.34 16.11
CA ALA A 34 -4.90 -20.30 15.21
C ALA A 34 -4.19 -21.67 15.24
N GLY A 35 -3.23 -21.88 16.15
CA GLY A 35 -2.47 -23.11 16.27
C GLY A 35 -1.41 -23.31 15.19
N ARG A 36 -1.02 -22.25 14.46
CA ARG A 36 -0.01 -22.33 13.40
C ARG A 36 1.40 -22.17 13.98
N PRO A 37 2.38 -23.00 13.58
CA PRO A 37 3.78 -22.84 13.99
C PRO A 37 4.32 -21.47 13.63
N ARG A 38 5.00 -20.83 14.58
CA ARG A 38 5.72 -19.57 14.38
C ARG A 38 7.22 -19.81 14.34
N LEU A 39 7.89 -19.09 13.46
CA LEU A 39 9.31 -19.24 13.21
C LEU A 39 10.02 -17.89 13.27
N GLY A 40 11.27 -17.90 13.73
CA GLY A 40 12.11 -16.71 13.76
C GLY A 40 13.58 -17.02 13.49
N GLN A 41 14.29 -16.02 12.99
CA GLN A 41 15.72 -16.12 12.68
C GLN A 41 16.36 -14.74 12.78
N ALA A 42 17.45 -14.63 13.56
CA ALA A 42 18.15 -13.37 13.80
C ALA A 42 19.20 -13.08 12.71
N ASN A 43 18.79 -13.02 11.45
CA ASN A 43 19.69 -12.76 10.33
C ASN A 43 20.16 -11.29 10.29
N ALA A 44 21.27 -11.03 9.59
CA ALA A 44 21.68 -9.67 9.25
C ALA A 44 20.69 -9.02 8.26
N SER A 45 20.55 -7.69 8.31
CA SER A 45 19.54 -6.93 7.53
C SER A 45 19.66 -7.07 6.01
N ASN A 46 20.85 -7.40 5.51
CA ASN A 46 21.14 -7.62 4.08
C ASN A 46 21.00 -9.09 3.64
N VAL A 47 20.35 -9.94 4.44
CA VAL A 47 20.11 -11.36 4.11
C VAL A 47 18.66 -11.57 3.67
N VAL A 48 18.47 -12.46 2.70
CA VAL A 48 17.17 -13.03 2.35
C VAL A 48 17.16 -14.47 2.83
N ALA A 49 16.17 -14.81 3.66
CA ALA A 49 15.86 -16.17 4.07
C ALA A 49 14.71 -16.70 3.22
N ARG A 50 14.99 -17.75 2.43
CA ARG A 50 13.95 -18.58 1.81
C ARG A 50 13.52 -19.64 2.81
N LEU A 51 12.35 -19.48 3.39
CA LEU A 51 11.75 -20.43 4.31
C LEU A 51 11.04 -21.53 3.51
N GLU A 52 11.39 -22.78 3.79
CA GLU A 52 10.81 -23.96 3.16
C GLU A 52 10.21 -24.90 4.20
N GLY A 53 9.06 -25.49 3.87
CA GLY A 53 8.34 -26.46 4.69
C GLY A 53 8.25 -27.82 4.01
N SER A 54 8.23 -28.89 4.80
CA SER A 54 8.09 -30.27 4.34
C SER A 54 7.27 -31.10 5.33
N VAL A 55 6.59 -32.14 4.84
CA VAL A 55 5.90 -33.15 5.67
C VAL A 55 6.66 -34.48 5.73
N ASP A 56 7.63 -34.68 4.84
CA ASP A 56 8.30 -35.98 4.62
C ASP A 56 9.84 -35.88 4.55
N LEU A 57 10.40 -34.67 4.71
CA LEU A 57 11.82 -34.32 4.54
C LEU A 57 12.37 -34.46 3.11
N VAL A 58 11.54 -34.88 2.15
CA VAL A 58 11.91 -35.10 0.75
C VAL A 58 11.39 -33.96 -0.13
N GLN A 59 10.08 -33.70 -0.07
CA GLN A 59 9.43 -32.63 -0.82
C GLN A 59 9.44 -31.35 0.01
N TRP A 60 10.05 -30.30 -0.54
CA TRP A 60 10.17 -29.01 0.12
C TRP A 60 9.47 -27.93 -0.71
N THR A 61 8.55 -27.22 -0.08
CA THR A 61 7.82 -26.10 -0.70
C THR A 61 8.29 -24.80 -0.08
N GLU A 62 8.55 -23.78 -0.91
CA GLU A 62 8.81 -22.43 -0.45
C GLU A 62 7.55 -21.85 0.21
N LEU A 63 7.65 -21.51 1.50
CA LEU A 63 6.58 -20.86 2.25
C LEU A 63 6.68 -19.34 2.14
N ALA A 64 7.91 -18.82 2.21
CA ALA A 64 8.16 -17.39 2.27
C ALA A 64 9.58 -16.99 1.87
N ARG A 65 9.70 -15.74 1.42
CA ARG A 65 10.96 -14.98 1.39
C ARG A 65 10.90 -13.87 2.42
N LEU A 66 11.89 -13.85 3.30
CA LEU A 66 11.95 -12.95 4.45
C LEU A 66 13.25 -12.15 4.37
N HIS A 67 13.17 -10.83 4.50
CA HIS A 67 14.35 -9.95 4.51
C HIS A 67 14.80 -9.68 5.94
N GLY A 68 16.11 -9.77 6.17
CA GLY A 68 16.70 -9.43 7.44
C GLY A 68 16.29 -10.37 8.57
N PRO A 69 16.38 -9.91 9.83
CA PRO A 69 15.83 -10.64 10.96
C PRO A 69 14.30 -10.69 10.85
N PHE A 70 13.71 -11.80 11.29
CA PHE A 70 12.27 -11.93 11.41
C PHE A 70 11.93 -12.71 12.67
N ALA A 71 10.80 -12.37 13.29
CA ALA A 71 10.26 -13.08 14.45
C ALA A 71 8.77 -13.38 14.24
N GLY A 72 8.31 -14.49 14.83
CA GLY A 72 6.90 -14.83 14.88
C GLY A 72 6.25 -15.16 13.53
N PHE A 73 7.00 -15.38 12.46
CA PHE A 73 6.44 -15.63 11.12
C PHE A 73 5.65 -16.95 11.12
N PRO A 74 4.34 -16.96 10.80
CA PRO A 74 3.53 -18.16 10.85
C PRO A 74 3.64 -19.01 9.57
N ASP A 75 3.64 -20.33 9.70
CA ASP A 75 3.29 -21.21 8.57
C ASP A 75 1.76 -21.20 8.37
N LEU A 76 1.31 -20.35 7.44
CA LEU A 76 -0.10 -20.21 7.08
C LEU A 76 -0.71 -21.45 6.41
N THR A 77 0.12 -22.43 6.02
CA THR A 77 -0.27 -23.67 5.33
C THR A 77 -0.23 -24.91 6.24
N ALA A 78 0.11 -24.74 7.52
CA ALA A 78 0.31 -25.85 8.46
C ALA A 78 -0.99 -26.46 9.04
N THR A 79 -2.17 -26.06 8.56
CA THR A 79 -3.44 -26.58 9.10
C THR A 79 -3.57 -28.09 8.85
N GLY A 80 -3.74 -28.86 9.93
CA GLY A 80 -4.02 -30.30 9.87
C GLY A 80 -2.82 -31.23 9.62
N ALA A 81 -1.59 -30.73 9.53
CA ALA A 81 -0.40 -31.58 9.38
C ALA A 81 0.04 -32.17 10.74
N SER A 82 0.20 -33.49 10.82
CA SER A 82 0.66 -34.18 12.04
C SER A 82 2.16 -34.02 12.32
N ALA A 83 2.96 -33.75 11.27
CA ALA A 83 4.37 -33.42 11.38
C ALA A 83 4.75 -32.38 10.32
N ARG A 84 5.53 -31.36 10.73
CA ARG A 84 6.08 -30.33 9.85
C ARG A 84 7.55 -30.10 10.13
N PHE A 85 8.34 -30.06 9.06
CA PHE A 85 9.76 -29.77 9.09
C PHE A 85 10.04 -28.46 8.38
N TYR A 86 10.99 -27.70 8.90
CA TYR A 86 11.34 -26.37 8.40
C TYR A 86 12.83 -26.25 8.16
N ARG A 87 13.19 -25.52 7.12
CA ARG A 87 14.57 -25.08 6.89
C ARG A 87 14.58 -23.70 6.23
N THR A 88 15.71 -23.01 6.34
CA THR A 88 15.95 -21.79 5.58
C THR A 88 17.16 -21.94 4.67
N ARG A 89 17.07 -21.38 3.47
CA ARG A 89 18.22 -21.14 2.59
C ARG A 89 18.53 -19.65 2.63
N LEU A 90 19.76 -19.31 3.00
CA LEU A 90 20.18 -17.92 3.14
C LEU A 90 20.94 -17.46 1.91
N SER A 91 20.72 -16.21 1.52
CA SER A 91 21.43 -15.55 0.43
C SER A 91 21.59 -14.06 0.74
N ALA A 92 22.60 -13.42 0.15
CA ALA A 92 22.72 -11.97 0.23
C ALA A 92 21.59 -11.32 -0.58
N ARG A 93 21.04 -10.22 -0.05
CA ARG A 93 20.01 -9.43 -0.73
C ARG A 93 20.58 -8.75 -1.97
N THR A 94 19.82 -8.80 -3.04
CA THR A 94 20.12 -8.23 -4.36
C THR A 94 19.08 -7.18 -4.75
N THR A 95 19.29 -6.51 -5.88
CA THR A 95 18.31 -5.56 -6.46
C THR A 95 17.04 -6.24 -6.99
N THR A 96 17.03 -7.56 -7.08
CA THR A 96 15.84 -8.36 -7.43
C THR A 96 15.03 -8.82 -6.22
N ASP A 97 15.54 -8.60 -5.01
CA ASP A 97 14.82 -8.82 -3.74
C ASP A 97 14.07 -7.53 -3.34
N ASP A 98 13.21 -7.10 -4.27
CA ASP A 98 12.32 -5.94 -4.21
C ASP A 98 10.89 -6.33 -3.80
N TRP A 99 10.75 -7.47 -3.13
CA TRP A 99 9.52 -7.96 -2.50
C TRP A 99 9.83 -8.98 -1.42
N LYS A 100 8.90 -9.18 -0.48
CA LYS A 100 8.99 -10.19 0.58
C LYS A 100 7.61 -10.65 1.05
N ASN A 101 7.57 -11.60 1.99
CA ASN A 101 6.32 -12.19 2.50
C ASN A 101 5.93 -11.79 3.93
N HIS A 102 6.63 -10.84 4.54
CA HIS A 102 6.25 -10.27 5.84
C HIS A 102 6.37 -8.74 5.80
N ALA A 103 5.67 -8.05 6.70
CA ALA A 103 5.84 -6.61 6.92
C ALA A 103 6.34 -6.35 8.34
N VAL A 104 7.08 -5.26 8.55
CA VAL A 104 7.59 -4.83 9.85
C VAL A 104 7.05 -3.44 10.18
N PHE A 105 6.28 -3.31 11.25
CA PHE A 105 5.76 -2.04 11.74
C PHE A 105 6.63 -1.52 12.90
N PRO A 106 6.93 -0.20 13.02
CA PRO A 106 6.44 0.91 12.18
C PRO A 106 7.32 1.24 10.97
N ALA A 107 8.40 0.49 10.74
CA ALA A 107 9.34 0.77 9.66
C ALA A 107 9.65 -0.50 8.87
N ASP A 108 9.27 -0.50 7.59
CA ASP A 108 9.62 -1.56 6.65
C ASP A 108 10.52 -0.99 5.55
N PRO A 109 11.62 -1.68 5.17
CA PRO A 109 12.48 -1.26 4.06
C PRO A 109 11.77 -1.13 2.71
N LEU A 110 10.57 -1.71 2.54
CA LEU A 110 9.80 -1.68 1.30
C LEU A 110 8.66 -0.64 1.31
N LEU A 111 8.53 0.17 2.35
CA LEU A 111 7.51 1.21 2.43
C LEU A 111 7.59 2.20 1.26
N SER A 112 6.48 2.88 1.01
CA SER A 112 6.41 4.05 0.13
C SER A 112 7.44 5.11 0.55
N PRO A 113 7.82 6.04 -0.33
CA PRO A 113 8.75 7.11 0.04
C PRO A 113 8.34 7.83 1.33
N GLU A 114 9.33 8.29 2.09
CA GLU A 114 9.07 9.17 3.24
C GLU A 114 8.31 10.42 2.75
N PRO A 115 7.25 10.82 3.45
CA PRO A 115 6.66 12.13 3.26
C PRO A 115 7.71 13.23 3.49
N GLY A 116 7.48 14.43 2.94
CA GLY A 116 8.26 15.61 3.33
C GLY A 116 8.26 15.81 4.84
N TRP A 117 9.30 16.42 5.39
CA TRP A 117 9.47 16.63 6.85
C TRP A 117 8.32 17.44 7.49
N ASP A 118 7.53 18.13 6.68
CA ASP A 118 6.36 18.93 7.00
C ASP A 118 5.03 18.16 6.83
N ARG A 119 5.06 16.88 6.45
CA ARG A 119 3.88 16.10 6.08
C ARG A 119 3.57 15.01 7.09
N PHE A 120 2.34 15.04 7.59
CA PHE A 120 1.80 14.02 8.48
C PHE A 120 0.95 12.99 7.69
N GLU A 121 1.55 12.39 6.66
CA GLU A 121 0.89 11.42 5.79
C GLU A 121 1.21 9.97 6.22
N PRO A 122 0.25 9.04 6.21
CA PRO A 122 0.56 7.62 6.40
C PRO A 122 1.42 7.09 5.26
N ARG A 123 2.44 6.30 5.59
CA ARG A 123 3.21 5.51 4.61
C ARG A 123 2.51 4.19 4.35
N TRP A 124 2.76 3.58 3.20
CA TRP A 124 2.08 2.36 2.81
C TRP A 124 3.00 1.30 2.22
N LEU A 125 2.58 0.05 2.39
CA LEU A 125 3.18 -1.13 1.78
C LEU A 125 2.12 -1.85 0.95
N LYS A 126 2.27 -1.87 -0.37
CA LYS A 126 1.33 -2.56 -1.26
C LYS A 126 1.55 -4.07 -1.17
N PHE A 127 0.46 -4.83 -1.23
CA PHE A 127 0.53 -6.27 -1.32
C PHE A 127 -0.39 -6.86 -2.38
N THR A 128 -0.05 -8.08 -2.78
CA THR A 128 -0.87 -8.94 -3.65
C THR A 128 -1.07 -10.30 -2.98
N LEU A 129 -2.31 -10.78 -2.95
CA LEU A 129 -2.66 -12.16 -2.60
C LEU A 129 -2.93 -12.91 -3.90
N VAL A 130 -2.06 -13.85 -4.27
CA VAL A 130 -2.30 -14.73 -5.42
C VAL A 130 -3.20 -15.86 -4.96
N LEU A 131 -4.42 -15.96 -5.51
CA LEU A 131 -5.45 -16.88 -4.98
C LEU A 131 -5.07 -18.36 -5.13
N ALA A 132 -4.23 -18.68 -6.12
CA ALA A 132 -3.69 -20.03 -6.32
C ALA A 132 -2.55 -20.39 -5.33
N GLU A 133 -2.05 -19.42 -4.57
CA GLU A 133 -0.97 -19.61 -3.57
C GLU A 133 -1.47 -19.21 -2.17
N PRO A 134 -2.46 -19.93 -1.62
CA PRO A 134 -3.00 -19.63 -0.31
C PRO A 134 -1.88 -19.70 0.74
N GLY A 135 -1.83 -18.71 1.63
CA GLY A 135 -0.80 -18.61 2.67
C GLY A 135 0.42 -17.75 2.31
N ARG A 136 0.43 -17.11 1.13
CA ARG A 136 1.46 -16.11 0.78
C ARG A 136 0.84 -14.73 0.63
N VAL A 137 1.49 -13.74 1.23
CA VAL A 137 1.21 -12.32 1.03
C VAL A 137 2.43 -11.71 0.38
N TYR A 138 2.30 -11.14 -0.81
CA TYR A 138 3.44 -10.56 -1.53
C TYR A 138 3.50 -9.07 -1.30
N PHE A 139 4.38 -8.61 -0.41
CA PHE A 139 4.64 -7.19 -0.22
C PHE A 139 5.68 -6.71 -1.23
N GLN A 140 5.33 -5.71 -2.02
CA GLN A 140 6.22 -5.12 -3.03
C GLN A 140 7.01 -3.95 -2.44
N ASP A 141 8.16 -3.65 -3.02
CA ASP A 141 8.83 -2.37 -2.84
C ASP A 141 7.94 -1.25 -3.40
N SER A 142 7.25 -0.53 -2.49
CA SER A 142 6.32 0.55 -2.82
C SER A 142 7.02 1.83 -3.32
N THR A 143 8.35 1.92 -3.21
CA THR A 143 9.13 3.02 -3.81
C THR A 143 9.45 2.68 -5.27
N LYS A 144 9.82 1.41 -5.54
CA LYS A 144 10.16 0.94 -6.88
C LYS A 144 8.93 0.72 -7.76
N TYR A 145 7.87 0.13 -7.21
CA TYR A 145 6.63 -0.14 -7.92
C TYR A 145 5.49 0.64 -7.30
N LEU A 146 5.13 1.78 -7.91
CA LEU A 146 4.01 2.59 -7.44
C LEU A 146 2.66 1.90 -7.64
N PHE A 147 2.51 1.05 -8.66
CA PHE A 147 1.28 0.31 -8.95
C PHE A 147 1.48 -1.20 -8.78
N HIS A 148 0.41 -1.92 -8.43
CA HIS A 148 0.44 -3.39 -8.32
C HIS A 148 0.73 -4.07 -9.64
N TYR A 149 0.23 -3.52 -10.76
CA TYR A 149 0.47 -4.04 -12.11
C TYR A 149 1.96 -4.18 -12.40
N ASP A 150 2.74 -3.10 -12.21
CA ASP A 150 4.15 -3.07 -12.57
C ASP A 150 4.97 -4.07 -11.75
N PHE A 151 4.62 -4.25 -10.47
CA PHE A 151 5.21 -5.29 -9.63
C PHE A 151 4.81 -6.70 -10.10
N ALA A 152 3.51 -6.93 -10.30
CA ALA A 152 2.97 -8.24 -10.61
C ALA A 152 3.54 -8.80 -11.90
N VAL A 153 3.56 -8.03 -12.99
CA VAL A 153 4.10 -8.48 -14.28
C VAL A 153 5.62 -8.67 -14.24
N ALA A 154 6.33 -7.99 -13.34
CA ALA A 154 7.78 -8.12 -13.19
C ALA A 154 8.19 -9.31 -12.31
N ARG A 155 7.39 -9.68 -11.30
CA ARG A 155 7.82 -10.59 -10.22
C ARG A 155 6.94 -11.82 -10.00
N LEU A 156 5.67 -11.78 -10.38
CA LEU A 156 4.73 -12.86 -10.14
C LEU A 156 4.53 -13.65 -11.42
N ALA A 157 4.98 -14.90 -11.44
CA ALA A 157 5.01 -15.75 -12.64
C ALA A 157 3.66 -15.81 -13.37
N SER A 158 2.56 -15.91 -12.62
CA SER A 158 1.19 -15.99 -13.15
C SER A 158 0.74 -14.75 -13.95
N PHE A 159 1.43 -13.61 -13.81
CA PHE A 159 1.04 -12.35 -14.44
C PHE A 159 2.07 -11.83 -15.45
N GLN A 160 3.18 -12.54 -15.65
CA GLN A 160 4.20 -12.14 -16.63
C GLN A 160 3.61 -12.05 -18.04
N GLY A 161 3.89 -10.95 -18.75
CA GLY A 161 3.43 -10.72 -20.12
C GLY A 161 1.98 -10.21 -20.24
N LEU A 162 1.25 -10.04 -19.14
CA LEU A 162 -0.09 -9.44 -19.19
C LEU A 162 -0.03 -7.93 -19.48
N GLY A 163 -0.95 -7.45 -20.32
CA GLY A 163 -1.24 -6.02 -20.43
C GLY A 163 -2.07 -5.51 -19.25
N ARG A 164 -2.05 -4.20 -18.97
CA ARG A 164 -2.75 -3.59 -17.84
C ARG A 164 -4.24 -3.91 -17.79
N ALA A 165 -4.95 -3.76 -18.92
CA ALA A 165 -6.38 -4.08 -18.99
C ALA A 165 -6.68 -5.56 -18.67
N ALA A 166 -5.83 -6.48 -19.12
CA ALA A 166 -5.99 -7.90 -18.83
C ALA A 166 -5.72 -8.22 -17.35
N PHE A 167 -4.72 -7.56 -16.75
CA PHE A 167 -4.45 -7.65 -15.32
C PHE A 167 -5.62 -7.11 -14.50
N ASP A 168 -6.11 -5.90 -14.80
CA ASP A 168 -7.23 -5.29 -14.08
C ASP A 168 -8.49 -6.17 -14.16
N ALA A 169 -8.76 -6.80 -15.30
CA ALA A 169 -9.90 -7.71 -15.47
C ALA A 169 -9.85 -8.92 -14.53
N ILE A 170 -8.67 -9.39 -14.12
CA ILE A 170 -8.50 -10.56 -13.25
C ILE A 170 -8.12 -10.20 -11.80
N THR A 171 -7.93 -8.93 -11.47
CA THR A 171 -7.59 -8.49 -10.11
C THR A 171 -8.59 -7.52 -9.50
N GLN A 172 -9.28 -6.72 -10.32
CA GLN A 172 -10.22 -5.70 -9.85
C GLN A 172 -11.69 -6.17 -9.88
N ARG A 173 -12.00 -7.21 -10.65
CA ARG A 173 -13.35 -7.79 -10.73
C ARG A 173 -13.37 -9.17 -10.10
N ARG A 174 -14.52 -9.57 -9.56
CA ARG A 174 -14.69 -10.89 -8.93
C ARG A 174 -14.81 -12.03 -9.94
N THR A 175 -15.36 -11.74 -11.11
CA THR A 175 -15.46 -12.73 -12.18
C THR A 175 -14.07 -13.14 -12.66
N ASN A 176 -13.73 -14.43 -12.56
CA ASN A 176 -12.42 -14.98 -12.93
C ASN A 176 -11.23 -14.36 -12.18
N GLN A 177 -11.46 -13.86 -10.96
CA GLN A 177 -10.41 -13.24 -10.16
C GLN A 177 -9.26 -14.23 -9.87
N GLN A 178 -8.02 -13.78 -10.06
CA GLN A 178 -6.81 -14.56 -9.81
C GLN A 178 -5.95 -13.99 -8.68
N ALA A 179 -6.10 -12.70 -8.37
CA ALA A 179 -5.43 -12.07 -7.25
C ALA A 179 -6.29 -10.99 -6.59
N VAL A 180 -6.00 -10.75 -5.32
CA VAL A 180 -6.55 -9.63 -4.55
C VAL A 180 -5.43 -8.64 -4.31
N LEU A 181 -5.72 -7.37 -4.55
CA LEU A 181 -4.80 -6.27 -4.34
C LEU A 181 -5.12 -5.58 -3.02
N GLY A 182 -4.10 -5.05 -2.37
CA GLY A 182 -4.31 -4.27 -1.15
C GLY A 182 -3.11 -3.47 -0.72
N ALA A 183 -3.26 -2.81 0.41
CA ALA A 183 -2.17 -2.07 1.03
C ALA A 183 -2.29 -2.10 2.56
N VAL A 184 -1.15 -2.12 3.22
CA VAL A 184 -1.01 -1.84 4.64
C VAL A 184 -0.59 -0.39 4.79
N LEU A 185 -1.33 0.40 5.55
CA LEU A 185 -1.00 1.78 5.90
C LEU A 185 -0.50 1.83 7.33
N PHE A 186 0.65 2.46 7.51
CA PHE A 186 1.22 2.72 8.81
C PHE A 186 0.80 4.12 9.24
N ALA A 187 0.19 4.22 10.42
CA ALA A 187 -0.23 5.50 10.96
C ALA A 187 0.99 6.43 11.10
N PRO A 188 0.84 7.73 10.79
CA PRO A 188 1.91 8.70 10.94
C PRO A 188 2.25 8.96 12.42
N GLY A 189 3.46 9.43 12.68
CA GLY A 189 3.94 9.76 14.03
C GLY A 189 4.15 8.54 14.92
N GLU A 190 3.81 8.69 16.21
CA GLU A 190 4.00 7.64 17.23
C GLU A 190 2.76 6.73 17.42
N LEU A 191 1.74 6.88 16.57
CA LEU A 191 0.52 6.09 16.65
C LEU A 191 0.81 4.62 16.36
N ARG A 192 0.36 3.72 17.26
CA ARG A 192 0.44 2.27 17.06
C ARG A 192 -0.80 1.73 16.36
N GLU A 193 -1.10 2.28 15.20
CA GLU A 193 -2.24 1.88 14.38
C GLU A 193 -1.80 1.47 12.97
N ILE A 194 -2.48 0.47 12.43
CA ILE A 194 -2.33 0.00 11.06
C ILE A 194 -3.71 0.01 10.40
N GLY A 195 -3.80 0.58 9.20
CA GLY A 195 -4.97 0.45 8.34
C GLY A 195 -4.70 -0.62 7.28
N LEU A 196 -5.62 -1.56 7.09
CA LEU A 196 -5.52 -2.58 6.04
C LEU A 196 -6.61 -2.34 4.98
N GLN A 197 -6.20 -2.23 3.72
CA GLN A 197 -7.11 -2.04 2.59
C GLN A 197 -7.10 -3.25 1.65
N PHE A 198 -8.27 -3.57 1.10
CA PHE A 198 -8.44 -4.49 -0.03
C PHE A 198 -9.08 -3.71 -1.18
N ALA A 199 -8.46 -3.77 -2.35
CA ALA A 199 -8.91 -3.07 -3.55
C ALA A 199 -9.63 -4.02 -4.50
N GLY A 200 -10.72 -3.53 -5.08
CA GLY A 200 -11.56 -4.22 -6.06
C GLY A 200 -12.73 -3.33 -6.45
N LEU A 201 -13.13 -3.40 -7.72
CA LEU A 201 -14.28 -2.67 -8.28
C LEU A 201 -15.62 -3.32 -7.93
N ASP A 202 -15.60 -4.61 -7.62
CA ASP A 202 -16.78 -5.32 -7.12
C ASP A 202 -16.64 -5.53 -5.61
N PRO A 203 -17.72 -5.34 -4.82
CA PRO A 203 -17.66 -5.57 -3.39
C PRO A 203 -17.39 -7.05 -3.06
N TYR A 204 -16.47 -7.28 -2.13
CA TYR A 204 -16.13 -8.61 -1.64
C TYR A 204 -17.10 -9.08 -0.55
N PRO A 205 -17.37 -10.40 -0.45
CA PRO A 205 -18.12 -10.96 0.67
C PRO A 205 -17.38 -10.74 2.00
N PRO A 206 -18.09 -10.43 3.10
CA PRO A 206 -17.47 -10.16 4.40
C PRO A 206 -16.55 -11.28 4.89
N GLU A 207 -16.90 -12.55 4.65
CA GLU A 207 -16.13 -13.72 5.06
C GLU A 207 -14.77 -13.79 4.34
N GLN A 208 -14.73 -13.41 3.06
CA GLN A 208 -13.48 -13.39 2.30
C GLN A 208 -12.56 -12.27 2.80
N VAL A 209 -13.13 -11.08 3.03
CA VAL A 209 -12.39 -9.96 3.62
C VAL A 209 -11.83 -10.31 4.99
N ALA A 210 -12.62 -10.95 5.85
CA ALA A 210 -12.15 -11.37 7.17
C ALA A 210 -11.00 -12.38 7.08
N ALA A 211 -11.09 -13.39 6.20
CA ALA A 211 -10.02 -14.36 5.99
C ALA A 211 -8.73 -13.70 5.48
N TRP A 212 -8.83 -12.80 4.51
CA TRP A 212 -7.66 -12.05 4.01
C TRP A 212 -7.10 -11.11 5.07
N PHE A 213 -7.96 -10.47 5.87
CA PHE A 213 -7.54 -9.60 6.96
C PHE A 213 -6.71 -10.38 7.99
N GLU A 214 -7.20 -11.53 8.43
CA GLU A 214 -6.50 -12.44 9.35
C GLU A 214 -5.17 -12.93 8.74
N GLN A 215 -5.17 -13.31 7.44
CA GLN A 215 -3.98 -13.75 6.73
C GLN A 215 -2.89 -12.68 6.67
N VAL A 216 -3.25 -11.45 6.26
CA VAL A 216 -2.29 -10.35 6.12
C VAL A 216 -1.80 -9.91 7.50
N THR A 217 -2.69 -9.78 8.48
CA THR A 217 -2.32 -9.38 9.85
C THR A 217 -1.34 -10.38 10.49
N ALA A 218 -1.49 -11.68 10.20
CA ALA A 218 -0.64 -12.71 10.77
C ALA A 218 0.84 -12.62 10.33
N VAL A 219 1.13 -11.96 9.20
CA VAL A 219 2.50 -11.78 8.68
C VAL A 219 3.05 -10.36 8.89
N ILE A 220 2.38 -9.55 9.70
CA ILE A 220 2.88 -8.24 10.15
C ILE A 220 3.55 -8.42 11.52
N GLU A 221 4.86 -8.21 11.56
CA GLU A 221 5.60 -8.08 12.80
C GLU A 221 5.33 -6.69 13.38
N ALA A 222 4.64 -6.63 14.53
CA ALA A 222 4.28 -5.39 15.19
C ALA A 222 4.48 -5.47 16.71
N PRO A 223 4.85 -4.37 17.38
CA PRO A 223 4.94 -4.33 18.84
C PRO A 223 3.59 -4.64 19.52
N PRO A 224 3.61 -5.21 20.75
CA PRO A 224 2.40 -5.39 21.54
C PRO A 224 1.59 -4.09 21.68
N GLY A 225 0.26 -4.21 21.60
CA GLY A 225 -0.67 -3.09 21.66
C GLY A 225 -0.91 -2.37 20.32
N THR A 226 -0.25 -2.78 19.24
CA THR A 226 -0.57 -2.26 17.89
C THR A 226 -1.97 -2.69 17.48
N ARG A 227 -2.80 -1.74 17.04
CA ARG A 227 -4.17 -1.97 16.59
C ARG A 227 -4.24 -2.01 15.07
N VAL A 228 -4.83 -3.06 14.52
CA VAL A 228 -5.07 -3.18 13.08
C VAL A 228 -6.55 -2.96 12.79
N PHE A 229 -6.86 -2.09 11.85
CA PHE A 229 -8.21 -1.75 11.43
C PHE A 229 -8.43 -2.13 9.98
N TYR A 230 -9.64 -2.58 9.64
CA TYR A 230 -10.04 -2.70 8.24
C TYR A 230 -10.48 -1.33 7.73
N PHE A 231 -9.74 -0.81 6.75
CA PHE A 231 -10.03 0.44 6.06
C PHE A 231 -10.62 0.08 4.68
N PRO A 232 -11.95 -0.05 4.54
CA PRO A 232 -12.55 -0.36 3.24
C PRO A 232 -12.24 0.75 2.23
N THR A 233 -11.92 0.38 0.99
CA THR A 233 -11.91 1.35 -0.12
C THR A 233 -13.35 1.75 -0.46
N TYR A 234 -13.51 2.78 -1.29
CA TYR A 234 -14.84 3.31 -1.66
C TYR A 234 -15.83 2.22 -2.09
N GLU A 235 -15.42 1.33 -2.99
CA GLU A 235 -16.27 0.26 -3.53
C GLU A 235 -16.64 -0.80 -2.48
N GLN A 236 -15.82 -0.93 -1.43
CA GLN A 236 -16.01 -1.90 -0.37
C GLN A 236 -16.80 -1.30 0.82
N GLN A 237 -16.94 0.02 0.89
CA GLN A 237 -17.44 0.73 2.07
C GLN A 237 -18.88 0.36 2.42
N ALA A 238 -19.78 0.34 1.44
CA ALA A 238 -21.20 0.05 1.70
C ALA A 238 -21.40 -1.37 2.28
N VAL A 239 -20.73 -2.37 1.71
CA VAL A 239 -20.81 -3.76 2.20
C VAL A 239 -20.10 -3.91 3.54
N ALA A 240 -18.95 -3.24 3.73
CA ALA A 240 -18.25 -3.26 5.00
C ALA A 240 -19.13 -2.69 6.13
N GLU A 241 -19.74 -1.53 5.91
CA GLU A 241 -20.57 -0.86 6.91
C GLU A 241 -21.83 -1.65 7.23
N ALA A 242 -22.51 -2.20 6.21
CA ALA A 242 -23.67 -3.06 6.40
C ALA A 242 -23.36 -4.33 7.22
N ASN A 243 -22.08 -4.75 7.26
CA ASN A 243 -21.61 -5.93 7.97
C ASN A 243 -20.67 -5.58 9.15
N ARG A 244 -20.75 -4.35 9.68
CA ARG A 244 -19.88 -3.89 10.78
C ARG A 244 -19.91 -4.83 11.98
N GLU A 245 -21.09 -5.33 12.35
CA GLU A 245 -21.24 -6.24 13.49
C GLU A 245 -20.54 -7.59 13.23
N PHE A 246 -20.65 -8.14 12.02
CA PHE A 246 -19.95 -9.36 11.62
C PHE A 246 -18.42 -9.20 11.79
N PHE A 247 -17.86 -8.09 11.31
CA PHE A 247 -16.43 -7.82 11.48
C PHE A 247 -16.06 -7.66 12.97
N ALA A 248 -16.86 -6.92 13.74
CA ALA A 248 -16.63 -6.71 15.17
C ALA A 248 -16.64 -8.03 15.97
N GLN A 249 -17.55 -8.95 15.67
CA GLN A 249 -17.61 -10.28 16.30
C GLN A 249 -16.36 -11.13 16.01
N ARG A 250 -15.66 -10.85 14.90
CA ARG A 250 -14.35 -11.44 14.57
C ARG A 250 -13.15 -10.64 15.08
N GLY A 251 -13.39 -9.59 15.87
CA GLY A 251 -12.32 -8.71 16.38
C GLY A 251 -11.74 -7.76 15.33
N ILE A 252 -12.42 -7.58 14.19
CA ILE A 252 -11.99 -6.70 13.11
C ILE A 252 -12.75 -5.37 13.24
N ALA A 253 -12.05 -4.32 13.67
CA ALA A 253 -12.64 -2.99 13.76
C ALA A 253 -12.55 -2.27 12.41
N LEU A 254 -13.68 -1.72 11.94
CA LEU A 254 -13.68 -0.81 10.80
C LEU A 254 -13.06 0.54 11.18
N GLY A 255 -12.37 1.16 10.23
CA GLY A 255 -11.88 2.52 10.35
C GLY A 255 -11.63 3.16 8.98
N SER A 256 -11.05 4.34 8.99
CA SER A 256 -10.62 5.05 7.77
C SER A 256 -9.44 5.97 8.10
N THR A 257 -8.85 6.59 7.08
CA THR A 257 -7.80 7.60 7.28
C THR A 257 -8.28 8.84 8.03
N ALA A 258 -9.59 9.06 8.19
CA ALA A 258 -10.13 10.11 9.06
C ALA A 258 -9.68 9.96 10.53
N ARG A 259 -9.22 8.76 10.93
CA ARG A 259 -8.62 8.53 12.25
C ARG A 259 -7.30 9.29 12.44
N TRP A 260 -6.60 9.59 11.36
CA TRP A 260 -5.27 10.18 11.36
C TRP A 260 -5.26 11.60 10.77
N LEU A 261 -6.34 11.98 10.06
CA LEU A 261 -6.47 13.24 9.32
C LEU A 261 -7.64 14.06 9.86
N ALA A 262 -7.34 15.14 10.56
CA ALA A 262 -8.33 16.09 11.08
C ALA A 262 -8.62 17.26 10.12
N ASP A 263 -7.58 17.76 9.45
CA ASP A 263 -7.63 18.99 8.64
C ASP A 263 -7.67 18.70 7.12
N ASP A 264 -7.57 19.78 6.34
CA ASP A 264 -7.39 19.72 4.89
C ASP A 264 -6.14 18.89 4.54
N GLU A 265 -6.22 18.16 3.42
CA GLU A 265 -5.15 17.27 2.98
C GLU A 265 -4.80 17.52 1.52
N CYS A 266 -3.51 17.72 1.24
CA CYS A 266 -3.03 18.12 -0.08
C CYS A 266 -2.40 16.91 -0.77
N TYR A 267 -3.23 16.13 -1.46
CA TYR A 267 -2.76 14.95 -2.18
C TYR A 267 -1.87 15.32 -3.36
N SER A 268 -2.17 16.40 -4.08
CA SER A 268 -1.36 16.91 -5.20
C SER A 268 -1.42 18.43 -5.24
N PRO A 269 -0.31 19.14 -4.98
CA PRO A 269 -0.26 20.60 -5.09
C PRO A 269 -0.42 21.08 -6.53
N GLY A 270 -0.93 22.30 -6.70
CA GLY A 270 -1.13 22.90 -8.02
C GLY A 270 -2.23 23.96 -8.00
N TRP A 271 -2.61 24.44 -9.17
CA TRP A 271 -3.77 25.31 -9.32
C TRP A 271 -4.51 24.96 -10.62
N ALA A 272 -5.81 25.24 -10.63
CA ALA A 272 -6.64 25.04 -11.81
C ALA A 272 -7.83 26.00 -11.77
N LEU A 273 -8.32 26.36 -12.95
CA LEU A 273 -9.54 27.12 -13.15
C LEU A 273 -10.49 26.23 -13.94
N GLY A 274 -11.74 26.15 -13.53
CA GLY A 274 -12.73 25.36 -14.24
C GLY A 274 -14.10 25.41 -13.60
N ARG A 275 -15.07 24.80 -14.26
CA ARG A 275 -16.41 24.61 -13.70
C ARG A 275 -16.36 23.55 -12.60
N LEU A 276 -16.92 23.86 -11.43
CA LEU A 276 -17.06 22.89 -10.35
C LEU A 276 -18.14 21.86 -10.68
N ALA A 277 -17.76 20.63 -11.00
CA ALA A 277 -18.66 19.55 -11.34
C ALA A 277 -18.88 18.64 -10.13
N TRP A 278 -20.13 18.54 -9.67
CA TRP A 278 -20.54 17.54 -8.69
C TRP A 278 -21.19 16.35 -9.42
N VAL A 279 -20.53 15.19 -9.37
CA VAL A 279 -21.02 13.99 -10.06
C VAL A 279 -20.93 12.81 -9.10
N PRO A 280 -22.03 12.06 -8.88
CA PRO A 280 -21.99 10.82 -8.11
C PRO A 280 -20.97 9.84 -8.70
N PRO A 281 -20.16 9.12 -7.89
CA PRO A 281 -19.12 8.23 -8.42
C PRO A 281 -19.62 7.18 -9.42
N GLY A 282 -20.83 6.63 -9.21
CA GLY A 282 -21.45 5.67 -10.13
C GLY A 282 -21.83 6.24 -11.51
N GLU A 283 -21.85 7.56 -11.67
CA GLU A 283 -22.20 8.25 -12.92
C GLU A 283 -20.99 8.84 -13.65
N LEU A 284 -19.80 8.82 -13.06
CA LEU A 284 -18.62 9.53 -13.60
C LEU A 284 -18.31 9.17 -15.06
N SER A 285 -18.36 7.88 -15.41
CA SER A 285 -18.11 7.43 -16.78
C SER A 285 -19.18 7.91 -17.76
N ALA A 286 -20.45 7.87 -17.37
CA ALA A 286 -21.56 8.33 -18.22
C ALA A 286 -21.52 9.85 -18.39
N ALA A 287 -21.30 10.59 -17.30
CA ALA A 287 -21.20 12.04 -17.30
C ALA A 287 -20.02 12.53 -18.15
N TYR A 288 -18.91 11.80 -18.15
CA TYR A 288 -17.78 12.13 -19.01
C TYR A 288 -18.07 11.85 -20.50
N ALA A 289 -18.70 10.70 -20.79
CA ALA A 289 -19.01 10.31 -22.16
C ALA A 289 -20.05 11.22 -22.84
N ASP A 290 -21.01 11.75 -22.08
CA ASP A 290 -22.07 12.62 -22.59
C ASP A 290 -21.76 14.14 -22.46
N GLY A 291 -20.60 14.49 -21.88
CA GLY A 291 -20.10 15.87 -21.77
C GLY A 291 -20.64 16.66 -20.58
N ARG A 292 -21.42 16.05 -19.67
CA ARG A 292 -21.79 16.66 -18.37
C ARG A 292 -20.57 16.90 -17.47
N LEU A 293 -19.57 16.03 -17.55
CA LEU A 293 -18.24 16.19 -16.95
C LEU A 293 -17.22 16.34 -18.07
N ARG A 294 -16.34 17.33 -17.98
CA ARG A 294 -15.36 17.64 -19.04
C ARG A 294 -13.93 17.64 -18.50
N PRO A 295 -12.91 17.48 -19.38
CA PRO A 295 -11.51 17.53 -18.97
C PRO A 295 -11.08 18.84 -18.29
N ASP A 296 -11.74 19.96 -18.59
CA ASP A 296 -11.49 21.29 -18.02
C ASP A 296 -12.26 21.57 -16.72
N ASP A 297 -13.06 20.61 -16.24
CA ASP A 297 -13.82 20.77 -15.01
C ASP A 297 -12.97 20.47 -13.75
N LEU A 298 -13.40 21.05 -12.64
CA LEU A 298 -12.94 20.70 -11.29
C LEU A 298 -13.94 19.73 -10.67
N LEU A 299 -13.53 18.47 -10.46
CA LEU A 299 -14.42 17.42 -9.97
C LEU A 299 -14.51 17.44 -8.45
N LEU A 300 -15.72 17.58 -7.91
CA LEU A 300 -16.02 17.49 -6.48
C LEU A 300 -16.68 16.14 -6.15
N LEU A 301 -16.08 15.42 -5.21
CA LEU A 301 -16.47 14.07 -4.83
C LEU A 301 -16.80 13.99 -3.33
N GLU A 302 -17.78 13.17 -2.97
CA GLU A 302 -18.00 12.81 -1.56
C GLU A 302 -16.84 11.98 -1.00
N ALA A 303 -16.39 11.00 -1.79
CA ALA A 303 -15.25 10.15 -1.52
C ALA A 303 -14.63 9.69 -2.84
N VAL A 304 -13.37 9.29 -2.80
CA VAL A 304 -12.58 8.98 -4.00
C VAL A 304 -12.76 7.53 -4.41
N PRO A 305 -13.35 7.23 -5.59
CA PRO A 305 -13.42 5.88 -6.13
C PRO A 305 -12.06 5.40 -6.63
N ALA A 306 -11.98 4.13 -7.05
CA ALA A 306 -10.76 3.51 -7.56
C ALA A 306 -10.17 4.26 -8.76
N GLU A 307 -11.03 4.76 -9.65
CA GLU A 307 -10.64 5.49 -10.86
C GLU A 307 -11.59 6.67 -11.11
N ILE A 308 -11.05 7.74 -11.68
CA ILE A 308 -11.82 8.90 -12.16
C ILE A 308 -11.39 9.23 -13.59
N PRO A 309 -12.27 9.83 -14.41
CA PRO A 309 -11.86 10.35 -15.71
C PRO A 309 -10.88 11.53 -15.57
N PRO A 310 -10.10 11.86 -16.61
CA PRO A 310 -9.21 13.01 -16.60
C PRO A 310 -9.98 14.32 -16.41
N VAL A 311 -9.54 15.15 -15.46
CA VAL A 311 -10.14 16.44 -15.09
C VAL A 311 -9.04 17.45 -14.71
N ALA A 312 -9.37 18.74 -14.67
CA ALA A 312 -8.42 19.82 -14.39
C ALA A 312 -8.03 19.91 -12.91
N GLY A 313 -8.85 19.36 -12.02
CA GLY A 313 -8.60 19.32 -10.58
C GLY A 313 -9.62 18.46 -9.85
N VAL A 314 -9.27 18.03 -8.64
CA VAL A 314 -10.08 17.13 -7.82
C VAL A 314 -10.22 17.67 -6.41
N LEU A 315 -11.44 17.67 -5.90
CA LEU A 315 -11.78 17.98 -4.51
C LEU A 315 -12.56 16.81 -3.92
N THR A 316 -12.23 16.42 -2.69
CA THR A 316 -12.95 15.38 -1.95
C THR A 316 -13.40 15.88 -0.59
N LEU A 317 -14.59 15.44 -0.15
CA LEU A 317 -15.13 15.77 1.17
C LEU A 317 -14.64 14.80 2.25
N ALA A 318 -14.50 13.52 1.89
CA ALA A 318 -13.90 12.50 2.74
C ALA A 318 -12.39 12.38 2.48
N PRO A 319 -11.59 12.03 3.50
CA PRO A 319 -10.17 11.77 3.29
C PRO A 319 -9.97 10.56 2.37
N ALA A 320 -9.10 10.74 1.39
CA ALA A 320 -8.54 9.69 0.56
C ALA A 320 -7.23 9.16 1.17
N THR A 321 -6.68 8.11 0.54
CA THR A 321 -5.37 7.56 0.90
C THR A 321 -4.30 8.02 -0.11
N PRO A 322 -3.09 8.40 0.34
CA PRO A 322 -2.00 8.81 -0.55
C PRO A 322 -1.57 7.74 -1.57
N ASN A 323 -1.87 6.47 -1.30
CA ASN A 323 -1.56 5.32 -2.16
C ASN A 323 -2.61 5.06 -3.27
N SER A 324 -3.70 5.82 -3.30
CA SER A 324 -4.78 5.65 -4.27
C SER A 324 -4.29 5.94 -5.69
N HIS A 325 -4.84 5.25 -6.69
CA HIS A 325 -4.50 5.50 -8.08
C HIS A 325 -4.75 6.96 -8.47
N VAL A 326 -5.87 7.53 -8.02
CA VAL A 326 -6.21 8.94 -8.22
C VAL A 326 -5.13 9.88 -7.65
N ALA A 327 -4.66 9.67 -6.42
CA ALA A 327 -3.60 10.50 -5.83
C ALA A 327 -2.27 10.39 -6.59
N ILE A 328 -1.87 9.17 -6.97
CA ILE A 328 -0.60 8.92 -7.68
C ILE A 328 -0.64 9.55 -9.09
N LEU A 329 -1.77 9.40 -9.81
CA LEU A 329 -1.94 9.97 -11.15
C LEU A 329 -2.04 11.49 -11.11
N ALA A 330 -2.76 12.05 -10.13
CA ALA A 330 -2.83 13.49 -9.94
C ALA A 330 -1.44 14.12 -9.75
N ARG A 331 -0.59 13.51 -8.90
CA ARG A 331 0.81 13.94 -8.72
C ARG A 331 1.62 13.82 -10.01
N SER A 332 1.43 12.74 -10.76
CA SER A 332 2.18 12.47 -12.01
C SER A 332 1.82 13.45 -13.13
N PHE A 333 0.56 13.90 -13.19
CA PHE A 333 0.07 14.83 -14.22
C PHE A 333 0.02 16.29 -13.77
N GLY A 334 0.38 16.59 -12.51
CA GLY A 334 0.30 17.95 -11.97
C GLY A 334 -1.13 18.46 -11.80
N VAL A 335 -2.10 17.54 -11.64
CA VAL A 335 -3.50 17.89 -11.41
C VAL A 335 -3.65 18.22 -9.92
N PRO A 336 -4.13 19.42 -9.53
CA PRO A 336 -4.37 19.75 -8.13
C PRO A 336 -5.45 18.85 -7.54
N PHE A 337 -5.15 18.23 -6.40
CA PHE A 337 -6.05 17.32 -5.70
C PHE A 337 -5.95 17.52 -4.19
N ALA A 338 -7.08 17.81 -3.56
CA ALA A 338 -7.14 18.02 -2.11
C ALA A 338 -8.44 17.54 -1.45
N ARG A 339 -8.35 17.27 -0.15
CA ARG A 339 -9.51 17.16 0.75
C ARG A 339 -9.86 18.53 1.31
N VAL A 340 -11.15 18.84 1.37
CA VAL A 340 -11.69 19.97 2.14
C VAL A 340 -12.34 19.44 3.41
N ALA A 341 -11.81 19.78 4.58
CA ALA A 341 -12.24 19.21 5.86
C ALA A 341 -13.39 19.98 6.52
N ALA A 342 -13.39 21.32 6.44
CA ALA A 342 -14.37 22.14 7.14
C ALA A 342 -15.79 21.98 6.58
N GLU A 343 -16.74 21.48 7.38
CA GLU A 343 -18.13 21.21 6.96
C GLU A 343 -18.82 22.42 6.32
N ALA A 344 -18.59 23.63 6.86
CA ALA A 344 -19.13 24.87 6.30
C ALA A 344 -18.62 25.12 4.87
N ALA A 345 -17.32 24.90 4.62
CA ALA A 345 -16.74 25.02 3.29
C ALA A 345 -17.26 23.91 2.36
N GLN A 346 -17.45 22.68 2.85
CA GLN A 346 -18.07 21.61 2.07
C GLN A 346 -19.50 21.97 1.65
N ALA A 347 -20.30 22.54 2.56
CA ALA A 347 -21.66 22.97 2.28
C ALA A 347 -21.68 24.10 1.24
N GLU A 348 -20.79 25.08 1.36
CA GLU A 348 -20.64 26.17 0.40
C GLU A 348 -20.25 25.66 -1.00
N LEU A 349 -19.25 24.77 -1.09
CA LEU A 349 -18.82 24.17 -2.37
C LEU A 349 -19.96 23.48 -3.11
N LYS A 350 -20.86 22.79 -2.40
CA LYS A 350 -22.05 22.17 -3.02
C LYS A 350 -22.98 23.21 -3.65
N THR A 351 -23.06 24.43 -3.11
CA THR A 351 -23.85 25.52 -3.71
C THR A 351 -23.23 26.10 -4.99
N TRP A 352 -21.92 25.90 -5.18
CA TRP A 352 -21.19 26.36 -6.36
C TRP A 352 -21.15 25.33 -7.49
N ALA A 353 -21.87 24.21 -7.36
CA ALA A 353 -21.97 23.22 -8.41
C ALA A 353 -22.45 23.86 -9.74
N GLY A 354 -21.71 23.60 -10.81
CA GLY A 354 -21.95 24.17 -12.14
C GLY A 354 -21.36 25.57 -12.36
N GLN A 355 -20.74 26.19 -11.36
CA GLN A 355 -20.16 27.53 -11.46
C GLN A 355 -18.65 27.48 -11.70
N GLU A 356 -18.08 28.53 -12.27
CA GLU A 356 -16.63 28.67 -12.43
C GLU A 356 -15.94 28.98 -11.10
N VAL A 357 -14.92 28.19 -10.77
CA VAL A 357 -14.12 28.37 -9.56
C VAL A 357 -12.63 28.24 -9.88
N ALA A 358 -11.80 28.96 -9.13
CA ALA A 358 -10.36 28.77 -9.14
C ALA A 358 -9.94 28.00 -7.89
N LEU A 359 -9.22 26.90 -8.09
CA LEU A 359 -8.64 26.05 -7.07
C LEU A 359 -7.13 26.30 -6.98
N ARG A 360 -6.62 26.46 -5.77
CA ARG A 360 -5.19 26.45 -5.47
C ARG A 360 -4.94 25.53 -4.28
N VAL A 361 -4.10 24.53 -4.50
CA VAL A 361 -3.65 23.55 -3.51
C VAL A 361 -2.18 23.81 -3.25
N GLU A 362 -1.86 24.28 -2.05
CA GLU A 362 -0.49 24.55 -1.63
C GLU A 362 -0.11 23.60 -0.50
N GLN A 363 1.10 23.04 -0.61
CA GLN A 363 1.74 22.35 0.50
C GLN A 363 3.02 23.12 0.81
N ASP A 364 3.11 23.67 2.02
CA ASP A 364 4.30 24.33 2.52
C ASP A 364 4.64 23.84 3.95
N ALA A 365 5.70 24.41 4.53
CA ALA A 365 6.18 24.06 5.87
C ALA A 365 5.13 24.24 7.00
N TRP A 366 4.04 24.95 6.73
CA TRP A 366 2.95 25.22 7.68
C TRP A 366 1.74 24.31 7.45
N GLY A 367 1.84 23.38 6.50
CA GLY A 367 0.84 22.36 6.22
C GLY A 367 0.15 22.52 4.86
N CYS A 368 -0.96 21.81 4.70
CA CYS A 368 -1.81 21.92 3.53
C CYS A 368 -2.66 23.19 3.59
N ARG A 369 -2.74 23.93 2.48
CA ARG A 369 -3.66 25.05 2.31
C ARG A 369 -4.45 24.86 1.02
N VAL A 370 -5.77 24.72 1.17
CA VAL A 370 -6.69 24.63 0.05
C VAL A 370 -7.44 25.96 -0.05
N LYS A 371 -7.30 26.65 -1.18
CA LYS A 371 -8.05 27.87 -1.48
C LYS A 371 -8.93 27.64 -2.69
N ILE A 372 -10.24 27.78 -2.51
CA ILE A 372 -11.21 27.77 -3.59
C ILE A 372 -11.92 29.10 -3.59
N VAL A 373 -12.02 29.74 -4.75
CA VAL A 373 -12.75 30.99 -4.93
C VAL A 373 -13.73 30.86 -6.07
N ASN A 374 -14.96 31.30 -5.85
CA ASN A 374 -15.95 31.42 -6.90
C ASN A 374 -15.63 32.65 -7.76
N VAL A 375 -15.46 32.42 -9.06
CA VAL A 375 -15.08 33.44 -10.04
C VAL A 375 -16.12 33.60 -11.14
N GLN A 376 -17.32 33.05 -10.94
CA GLN A 376 -18.41 33.12 -11.91
C GLN A 376 -18.70 34.56 -12.31
N GLY A 377 -18.57 34.84 -13.61
CA GLY A 377 -18.80 36.18 -14.17
C GLY A 377 -17.76 37.24 -13.77
N GLN A 378 -16.65 36.85 -13.13
CA GLN A 378 -15.55 37.74 -12.76
C GLN A 378 -14.39 37.69 -13.76
N LEU A 379 -14.33 36.65 -14.59
CA LEU A 379 -13.31 36.48 -15.63
C LEU A 379 -13.87 36.84 -17.00
N THR A 380 -13.10 37.60 -17.77
CA THR A 380 -13.41 37.88 -19.18
C THR A 380 -12.72 36.83 -20.07
N PRO A 381 -13.23 36.54 -21.29
CA PRO A 381 -12.59 35.58 -22.20
C PRO A 381 -11.13 35.91 -22.60
N ALA A 382 -10.60 37.08 -22.22
CA ALA A 382 -9.25 37.55 -22.50
C ALA A 382 -8.28 37.41 -21.31
N GLN A 383 -8.75 36.89 -20.17
CA GLN A 383 -7.99 36.61 -18.95
C GLN A 383 -7.97 35.11 -18.72
#